data_AF-A0A962V838-F1
#
_entry.id   AF-A0A962V838-F1
#
_cell.length_a   1.000
_cell.length_b   1.000
_cell.length_c   1.000
_cell.angle_alpha   90.00
_cell.angle_beta   90.00
_cell.angle_gamma   90.00
#
_symmetry.space_group_name_H-M   'P 1'
#
loop_
_entity.id
_entity.type
_entity.pdbx_description
1 polymer ?
#
loop_
_entity_poly.entity_id
_entity_poly.type
_entity_poly.pdbx_seq_one_letter_code
_entity_poly.pdbx_strand_id
1 'polypeptide(L)'
;MNGSAGRNARPVVILYGAVPANAPADEQDVLVEVATVEQALISLGYPVQRLALTLDLAAARRQLLELRPRLVFNLVESLAGSGQYIHCAPALLDELG
;
A
#
# COMPACT_ATOMS: atom_id res chain seq x y z
N MET A 1 -16.46 -26.66 -16.37
CA MET A 1 -15.01 -26.44 -16.21
C MET A 1 -14.79 -25.86 -14.81
N ASN A 2 -14.39 -26.71 -13.87
CA ASN A 2 -14.31 -26.39 -12.44
C ASN A 2 -13.02 -25.60 -12.15
N GLY A 3 -13.12 -24.28 -12.04
CA GLY A 3 -12.05 -23.40 -11.56
C GLY A 3 -11.92 -23.48 -10.03
N SER A 4 -11.29 -24.53 -9.55
CA SER A 4 -10.84 -24.66 -8.16
C SER A 4 -9.69 -23.68 -7.87
N ALA A 5 -9.98 -22.42 -7.51
CA ALA A 5 -8.97 -21.51 -6.90
C ALA A 5 -9.53 -20.34 -6.06
N GLY A 6 -10.83 -20.28 -5.77
CA GLY A 6 -11.44 -19.14 -5.06
C GLY A 6 -11.24 -19.08 -3.53
N ARG A 7 -10.28 -19.82 -2.94
CA ARG A 7 -10.22 -20.00 -1.47
C ARG A 7 -9.02 -19.40 -0.72
N ASN A 8 -8.01 -18.78 -1.35
CA ASN A 8 -6.83 -18.23 -0.62
C ASN A 8 -6.00 -17.16 -1.39
N ALA A 9 -6.61 -16.28 -2.19
CA ALA A 9 -5.82 -15.27 -2.92
C ALA A 9 -5.34 -14.16 -1.98
N ARG A 10 -4.07 -14.24 -1.54
CA ARG A 10 -3.38 -13.16 -0.81
C ARG A 10 -3.46 -11.86 -1.61
N PRO A 11 -3.75 -10.71 -0.96
CA PRO A 11 -3.93 -9.44 -1.66
C PRO A 11 -2.61 -8.90 -2.21
N VAL A 12 -2.71 -8.03 -3.22
CA VAL A 12 -1.67 -7.03 -3.48
C VAL A 12 -1.97 -5.84 -2.57
N VAL A 13 -0.98 -5.40 -1.79
CA VAL A 13 -1.12 -4.21 -0.96
C VAL A 13 -0.58 -3.00 -1.70
N ILE A 14 -1.34 -1.92 -1.77
CA ILE A 14 -0.85 -0.61 -2.23
C ILE A 14 -0.48 0.19 -0.98
N LEU A 15 0.82 0.40 -0.77
CA LEU A 15 1.34 1.17 0.35
C LEU A 15 1.54 2.63 -0.10
N TYR A 16 0.99 3.59 0.63
CA TYR A 16 1.10 5.02 0.30
C TYR A 16 1.26 5.86 1.57
N GLY A 17 1.81 7.06 1.47
CA GLY A 17 1.94 7.95 2.63
C GLY A 17 0.56 8.38 3.16
N ALA A 18 0.36 8.38 4.48
CA ALA A 18 -0.89 8.83 5.06
C ALA A 18 -1.10 10.33 4.81
N VAL A 19 -2.19 10.65 4.11
CA VAL A 19 -2.60 12.01 3.77
C VAL A 19 -3.57 12.52 4.84
N PRO A 20 -3.25 13.57 5.59
CA PRO A 20 -4.22 14.16 6.53
C PRO A 20 -5.40 14.81 5.78
N ALA A 21 -6.57 14.89 6.41
CA ALA A 21 -7.79 15.39 5.75
C ALA A 21 -7.69 16.85 5.29
N ASN A 22 -6.76 17.61 5.85
CA ASN A 22 -6.45 19.01 5.50
C ASN A 22 -5.17 19.14 4.66
N ALA A 23 -4.69 18.04 4.08
CA ALA A 23 -3.49 18.05 3.26
C ALA A 23 -3.70 18.96 2.02
N PRO A 24 -2.64 19.66 1.59
CA PRO A 24 -2.66 20.41 0.35
C PRO A 24 -2.96 19.50 -0.86
N ALA A 25 -3.42 20.11 -1.96
CA ALA A 25 -3.98 19.38 -3.08
C ALA A 25 -2.99 18.42 -3.76
N ASP A 26 -1.70 18.75 -3.73
CA ASP A 26 -0.59 17.90 -4.20
C ASP A 26 -0.48 16.60 -3.41
N GLU A 27 -0.62 16.64 -2.07
CA GLU A 27 -0.66 15.42 -1.26
C GLU A 27 -1.95 14.59 -1.48
N GLN A 28 -3.01 15.18 -2.03
CA GLN A 28 -4.21 14.43 -2.42
C GLN A 28 -4.05 13.70 -3.77
N ASP A 29 -3.08 14.12 -4.61
CA ASP A 29 -2.81 13.48 -5.90
C ASP A 29 -2.40 12.01 -5.73
N VAL A 30 -1.70 11.65 -4.63
CA VAL A 30 -1.37 10.26 -4.31
C VAL A 30 -2.61 9.36 -4.23
N LEU A 31 -3.78 9.89 -3.84
CA LEU A 31 -5.02 9.11 -3.78
C LEU A 31 -5.55 8.78 -5.18
N VAL A 32 -5.28 9.63 -6.18
CA VAL A 32 -5.58 9.36 -7.59
C VAL A 32 -4.64 8.27 -8.13
N GLU A 33 -3.36 8.30 -7.77
CA GLU A 33 -2.41 7.24 -8.14
C GLU A 33 -2.80 5.90 -7.51
N VAL A 34 -3.11 5.88 -6.22
CA VAL A 34 -3.60 4.70 -5.50
C VAL A 34 -4.84 4.13 -6.17
N ALA A 35 -5.81 4.98 -6.54
CA ALA A 35 -7.02 4.54 -7.23
C ALA A 35 -6.71 3.97 -8.62
N THR A 36 -5.80 4.61 -9.36
CA THR A 36 -5.37 4.13 -10.70
C THR A 36 -4.73 2.75 -10.63
N VAL A 37 -3.79 2.55 -9.71
CA VAL A 37 -3.10 1.27 -9.51
C VAL A 37 -4.09 0.20 -9.02
N GLU A 38 -5.00 0.54 -8.12
CA GLU A 38 -6.04 -0.38 -7.64
C GLU A 38 -6.91 -0.87 -8.80
N GLN A 39 -7.41 0.01 -9.66
CA GLN A 39 -8.25 -0.38 -10.79
C GLN A 39 -7.50 -1.28 -11.79
N ALA A 40 -6.22 -1.00 -12.04
CA ALA A 40 -5.39 -1.85 -12.89
C ALA A 40 -5.21 -3.26 -12.29
N LEU A 41 -4.91 -3.37 -10.99
CA LEU A 41 -4.75 -4.65 -10.30
C LEU A 41 -6.05 -5.45 -10.24
N ILE A 42 -7.18 -4.79 -9.96
CA ILE A 42 -8.52 -5.42 -10.00
C ILE A 42 -8.83 -5.96 -11.39
N SER A 43 -8.53 -5.18 -12.45
CA SER A 43 -8.74 -5.59 -13.84
C SER A 43 -7.89 -6.81 -14.23
N LEU A 44 -6.74 -7.00 -13.57
CA LEU A 44 -5.88 -8.18 -13.70
C LEU A 44 -6.32 -9.36 -12.82
N GLY A 45 -7.39 -9.21 -12.05
CA GLY A 45 -7.96 -10.27 -11.19
C GLY A 45 -7.30 -10.40 -9.81
N TYR A 46 -6.54 -9.40 -9.37
CA TYR A 46 -5.95 -9.40 -8.03
C TYR A 46 -6.90 -8.79 -6.98
N PRO A 47 -7.08 -9.42 -5.81
CA PRO A 47 -7.62 -8.73 -4.66
C PRO A 47 -6.62 -7.66 -4.19
N VAL A 48 -7.12 -6.46 -3.87
CA VAL A 48 -6.29 -5.30 -3.50
C VAL A 48 -6.64 -4.82 -2.09
N GLN A 49 -5.63 -4.37 -1.36
CA GLN A 49 -5.79 -3.67 -0.08
C GLN A 49 -4.94 -2.39 -0.10
N ARG A 50 -5.52 -1.26 0.29
CA ARG A 50 -4.79 0.01 0.44
C ARG A 50 -4.29 0.12 1.87
N LEU A 51 -3.04 0.52 2.05
CA LEU A 51 -2.42 0.69 3.37
C LEU A 51 -1.74 2.07 3.45
N ALA A 52 -2.27 2.93 4.30
CA ALA A 52 -1.68 4.23 4.59
C ALA A 52 -0.54 4.08 5.60
N LEU A 53 0.68 4.46 5.20
CA LEU A 53 1.87 4.45 6.02
C LEU A 53 1.96 5.75 6.82
N THR A 54 2.16 5.63 8.13
CA THR A 54 2.47 6.76 9.03
C THR A 54 3.88 6.60 9.59
N LEU A 55 4.30 7.48 10.49
CA LEU A 55 5.54 7.31 11.24
C LEU A 55 5.48 6.13 12.26
N ASP A 56 4.29 5.56 12.51
CA ASP A 56 4.16 4.30 13.26
C ASP A 56 4.44 3.10 12.34
N LEU A 57 5.73 2.88 12.06
CA LEU A 57 6.20 1.74 11.24
C LEU A 57 5.86 0.40 11.89
N ALA A 58 5.76 0.33 13.22
CA ALA A 58 5.40 -0.89 13.92
C ALA A 58 3.95 -1.29 13.64
N ALA A 59 3.03 -0.33 13.51
CA ALA A 59 1.65 -0.59 13.08
C ALA A 59 1.61 -1.10 11.64
N ALA A 60 2.31 -0.44 10.71
CA ALA A 60 2.37 -0.89 9.32
C ALA A 60 2.96 -2.30 9.21
N ARG A 61 4.01 -2.60 9.97
CA ARG A 61 4.62 -3.95 10.05
C ARG A 61 3.60 -5.01 10.48
N ARG A 62 2.84 -4.76 11.55
CA ARG A 62 1.80 -5.70 12.02
C ARG A 62 0.76 -5.95 10.95
N GLN A 63 0.26 -4.88 10.32
CA GLN A 63 -0.75 -4.99 9.27
C GLN A 63 -0.25 -5.76 8.04
N LEU A 64 1.00 -5.52 7.61
CA LEU A 64 1.61 -6.28 6.51
C LEU A 64 1.75 -7.78 6.84
N LEU A 65 2.17 -8.11 8.07
CA LEU A 65 2.27 -9.50 8.53
C LEU A 65 0.91 -10.20 8.65
N GLU A 66 -0.15 -9.46 9.03
CA GLU A 66 -1.53 -9.96 9.11
C GLU A 66 -2.12 -10.20 7.72
N LEU A 67 -1.97 -9.22 6.82
CA LEU A 67 -2.47 -9.28 5.45
C LEU A 67 -1.77 -10.36 4.61
N ARG A 68 -0.50 -10.67 4.94
CA ARG A 68 0.38 -11.57 4.18
C ARG A 68 0.26 -11.31 2.67
N PRO A 69 0.58 -10.10 2.20
CA PRO A 69 0.42 -9.75 0.80
C PRO A 69 1.23 -10.68 -0.11
N ARG A 70 0.76 -10.85 -1.34
CA ARG A 70 1.54 -11.49 -2.41
C ARG A 70 2.63 -10.54 -2.93
N LEU A 71 2.35 -9.24 -2.94
CA LEU A 71 3.21 -8.17 -3.42
C LEU A 71 2.78 -6.88 -2.72
N VAL A 72 3.72 -5.98 -2.48
CA VAL A 72 3.44 -4.59 -2.10
C VAL A 72 3.80 -3.67 -3.26
N PHE A 73 2.83 -2.87 -3.72
CA PHE A 73 3.04 -1.76 -4.64
C PHE A 73 3.31 -0.51 -3.80
N ASN A 74 4.57 -0.08 -3.73
CA ASN A 74 4.99 1.05 -2.91
C ASN A 74 4.84 2.38 -3.68
N LEU A 75 3.89 3.21 -3.26
CA LEU A 75 3.61 4.57 -3.74
C LEU A 75 3.94 5.63 -2.68
N VAL A 76 4.82 5.34 -1.71
CA VAL A 76 5.17 6.31 -0.66
C VAL A 76 6.10 7.39 -1.24
N GLU A 77 5.58 8.59 -1.43
CA GLU A 77 6.32 9.79 -1.86
C GLU A 77 6.63 10.78 -0.74
N SER A 78 5.92 10.68 0.39
CA SER A 78 6.18 11.45 1.61
C SER A 78 5.63 10.72 2.84
N LEU A 79 6.15 11.05 4.02
CA LEU A 79 5.54 10.66 5.30
C LEU A 79 5.46 11.87 6.22
N ALA A 80 4.29 12.09 6.82
CA ALA A 80 4.00 13.25 7.66
C ALA A 80 4.36 14.60 6.97
N GLY A 81 4.05 14.71 5.67
CA GLY A 81 4.34 15.90 4.85
C GLY A 81 5.81 16.10 4.50
N SER A 82 6.67 15.09 4.72
CA SER A 82 8.11 15.19 4.44
C SER A 82 8.63 14.05 3.57
N GLY A 83 9.28 14.41 2.47
CA GLY A 83 10.03 13.47 1.62
C GLY A 83 11.29 12.90 2.28
N GLN A 84 11.76 13.46 3.41
CA GLN A 84 12.98 12.99 4.07
C GLN A 84 12.83 11.58 4.65
N TYR A 85 11.61 11.15 4.92
CA TYR A 85 11.31 9.86 5.54
C TYR A 85 10.89 8.77 4.54
N ILE A 86 10.89 9.04 3.23
CA ILE A 86 10.41 8.08 2.21
C ILE A 86 11.19 6.76 2.25
N HIS A 87 12.46 6.83 2.64
CA HIS A 87 13.36 5.67 2.75
C HIS A 87 12.89 4.67 3.82
N CYS A 88 12.05 5.08 4.77
CA CYS A 88 11.48 4.18 5.77
C CYS A 88 10.57 3.11 5.15
N ALA A 89 9.86 3.45 4.07
CA ALA A 89 8.96 2.51 3.39
C ALA A 89 9.72 1.32 2.77
N PRO A 90 10.70 1.51 1.86
CA PRO A 90 11.48 0.40 1.34
C PRO A 90 12.28 -0.32 2.42
N ALA A 91 12.85 0.39 3.41
CA ALA A 91 13.57 -0.27 4.50
C ALA A 91 12.68 -1.23 5.33
N LEU A 92 11.42 -0.85 5.59
CA LEU A 92 10.45 -1.74 6.24
C LEU A 92 10.08 -2.93 5.35
N LEU A 93 9.91 -2.72 4.04
CA LEU A 93 9.58 -3.80 3.10
C LEU A 93 10.74 -4.79 2.95
N ASP A 94 11.98 -4.29 2.87
CA ASP A 94 13.20 -5.10 2.81
C ASP A 94 13.39 -5.96 4.07
N GLU A 95 12.96 -5.49 5.26
CA GLU A 95 12.94 -6.32 6.48
C GLU A 95 11.96 -7.48 6.40
N LEU A 96 10.87 -7.32 5.63
CA LEU A 96 9.76 -8.26 5.56
C LEU A 96 9.88 -9.28 4.42
N GLY A 97 10.60 -8.98 3.34
CA GLY A 97 10.95 -9.93 2.27
C GLY A 97 10.57 -9.48 0.86
#